data_AF-A0A7C3U8P7-F1
#
_entry.id   AF-A0A7C3U8P7-F1
#
_cell.length_a   1.000
_cell.length_b   1.000
_cell.length_c   1.000
_cell.angle_alpha   90.00
_cell.angle_beta   90.00
_cell.angle_gamma   90.00
#
_symmetry.space_group_name_H-M   'P 1'
#
loop_
_entity.id
_entity.type
_entity.pdbx_description
1 polymer ?
#
loop_
_entity_poly.entity_id
_entity_poly.type
_entity_poly.pdbx_seq_one_letter_code
_entity_poly.pdbx_strand_id
1 'polypeptide(L)'
;MKPKEASQAPLENSQEQTTQGYLSESMKQKQKNLEKIRAYIKTRSQVTNNAIEHLLGVSDATVIRYLDELEKEGLIKQIGKTGPSVYYEVK
;
A
#
# COMPACT_ATOMS: atom_id res chain seq x y z
N MET A 1 54.47 -30.11 19.16
CA MET A 1 55.20 -28.91 18.66
C MET A 1 54.48 -28.41 17.42
N LYS A 2 54.14 -27.11 17.37
CA LYS A 2 53.62 -26.46 16.14
C LYS A 2 54.80 -26.10 15.22
N PRO A 3 54.58 -26.08 13.90
CA PRO A 3 54.97 -24.91 13.09
C PRO A 3 53.75 -24.36 12.33
N LYS A 4 53.51 -23.03 12.32
CA LYS A 4 53.88 -22.03 11.28
C LYS A 4 53.07 -22.24 9.99
N GLU A 5 52.46 -21.26 9.33
CA GLU A 5 52.74 -19.83 9.10
C GLU A 5 51.41 -19.24 8.53
N ALA A 6 50.96 -18.07 9.00
CA ALA A 6 50.88 -16.83 8.22
C ALA A 6 50.14 -16.89 6.86
N SER A 7 49.01 -16.16 6.78
CA SER A 7 48.56 -15.27 5.68
C SER A 7 47.03 -15.27 5.61
N GLN A 8 46.39 -14.18 6.04
CA GLN A 8 45.89 -13.09 5.18
C GLN A 8 44.48 -13.34 4.63
N ALA A 9 43.67 -12.29 4.78
CA ALA A 9 42.28 -12.07 4.35
C ALA A 9 41.17 -12.80 5.14
N PRO A 10 40.28 -12.05 5.84
CA PRO A 10 38.88 -12.42 5.88
C PRO A 10 38.37 -12.36 4.44
N LEU A 11 38.10 -13.54 3.86
CA LEU A 11 37.39 -13.66 2.59
C LEU A 11 36.03 -12.99 2.75
N GLU A 12 35.91 -11.85 2.07
CA GLU A 12 34.71 -11.30 1.44
C GLU A 12 33.39 -11.87 1.95
N ASN A 13 32.69 -11.08 2.77
CA ASN A 13 31.35 -11.35 3.25
C ASN A 13 30.35 -11.29 2.08
N SER A 14 30.37 -12.32 1.24
CA SER A 14 29.47 -12.52 0.10
C SER A 14 28.27 -13.34 0.55
N GLN A 15 27.47 -12.80 1.46
CA GLN A 15 26.10 -13.29 1.73
C GLN A 15 25.20 -12.10 2.15
N GLU A 16 25.15 -11.03 1.35
CA GLU A 16 23.95 -10.19 1.32
C GLU A 16 22.84 -10.97 0.58
N GLN A 17 22.33 -12.01 1.23
CA GLN A 17 21.20 -12.77 0.71
C GLN A 17 19.91 -12.00 1.00
N THR A 18 19.54 -11.19 0.01
CA THR A 18 18.19 -10.78 -0.39
C THR A 18 17.04 -11.30 0.50
N THR A 19 16.63 -10.49 1.47
CA THR A 19 15.35 -10.65 2.17
C THR A 19 14.23 -10.21 1.23
N GLN A 20 13.94 -11.01 0.22
CA GLN A 20 12.79 -10.80 -0.67
C GLN A 20 11.53 -11.17 0.13
N GLY A 21 11.05 -10.22 0.93
CA GLY A 21 9.95 -10.42 1.86
C GLY A 21 8.68 -10.85 1.13
N TYR A 22 8.23 -12.07 1.39
CA TYR A 22 6.93 -12.55 0.92
C TYR A 22 5.83 -11.72 1.57
N LEU A 23 5.30 -10.73 0.83
CA LEU A 23 4.06 -10.05 1.18
C LEU A 23 2.95 -11.10 1.26
N SER A 24 2.18 -11.08 2.36
CA SER A 24 1.01 -11.95 2.49
C SER A 24 -0.01 -11.62 1.38
N GLU A 25 -0.83 -12.61 1.00
CA GLU A 25 -1.87 -12.41 -0.03
C GLU A 25 -2.84 -11.28 0.33
N SER A 26 -3.10 -11.09 1.63
CA SER A 26 -3.89 -9.95 2.15
C SER A 26 -3.24 -8.59 1.83
N MET A 27 -1.92 -8.46 2.03
CA MET A 27 -1.19 -7.23 1.71
C MET A 27 -1.18 -6.95 0.20
N LYS A 28 -1.03 -7.99 -0.62
CA LYS A 28 -1.12 -7.85 -2.09
C LYS A 28 -2.51 -7.41 -2.53
N GLN A 29 -3.57 -7.98 -1.95
CA GLN A 29 -4.94 -7.63 -2.29
C GLN A 29 -5.28 -6.19 -1.88
N LYS A 30 -4.83 -5.78 -0.70
CA LYS A 30 -4.94 -4.39 -0.24
C LYS A 30 -4.27 -3.43 -1.23
N GLN A 31 -3.02 -3.71 -1.63
CA GLN A 31 -2.28 -2.87 -2.57
C GLN A 31 -3.02 -2.74 -3.92
N LYS A 32 -3.52 -3.86 -4.46
CA LYS A 32 -4.33 -3.88 -5.70
C LYS A 32 -5.60 -3.02 -5.56
N ASN A 33 -6.26 -3.06 -4.40
CA ASN A 33 -7.46 -2.28 -4.16
C ASN A 33 -7.16 -0.79 -4.07
N LEU A 34 -6.10 -0.39 -3.37
CA LEU A 34 -5.65 1.01 -3.30
C LEU A 34 -5.33 1.57 -4.70
N GLU A 35 -4.63 0.79 -5.53
CA GLU A 35 -4.32 1.16 -6.90
C GLU A 35 -5.58 1.33 -7.76
N LYS A 36 -6.55 0.41 -7.63
CA LYS A 36 -7.85 0.53 -8.31
C LYS A 36 -8.61 1.78 -7.89
N ILE A 37 -8.67 2.08 -6.58
CA ILE A 37 -9.31 3.30 -6.07
C ILE A 37 -8.63 4.53 -6.70
N ARG A 38 -7.30 4.60 -6.63
CA ARG A 38 -6.54 5.73 -7.17
C ARG A 38 -6.77 5.93 -8.67
N ALA A 39 -6.78 4.85 -9.45
CA ALA A 39 -7.10 4.92 -10.87
C ALA A 39 -8.54 5.41 -11.11
N TYR A 40 -9.50 4.87 -10.35
CA TYR A 40 -10.91 5.22 -10.48
C TYR A 40 -11.20 6.69 -10.13
N ILE A 41 -10.64 7.20 -9.02
CA ILE A 41 -10.80 8.59 -8.63
C ILE A 41 -10.12 9.53 -9.63
N LYS A 42 -8.99 9.15 -10.23
CA LYS A 42 -8.37 9.96 -11.30
C LYS A 42 -9.25 10.11 -12.54
N THR A 43 -10.12 9.14 -12.81
CA THR A 43 -11.03 9.19 -13.97
C THR A 43 -12.36 9.91 -13.70
N ARG A 44 -12.64 10.26 -12.43
CA ARG A 44 -13.90 10.88 -12.01
C ARG A 44 -13.62 12.10 -11.16
N SER A 45 -14.28 13.23 -11.43
CA SER A 45 -14.07 14.43 -10.62
C SER A 45 -14.39 14.22 -9.14
N GLN A 46 -15.39 13.38 -8.82
CA GLN A 46 -15.87 13.10 -7.47
C GLN A 46 -16.28 11.63 -7.36
N VAL A 47 -15.95 10.99 -6.24
CA VAL A 47 -16.42 9.62 -5.94
C VAL A 47 -17.05 9.54 -4.55
N THR A 48 -18.09 8.74 -4.41
CA THR A 48 -18.68 8.43 -3.10
C THR A 48 -18.10 7.13 -2.56
N ASN A 49 -18.22 6.92 -1.26
CA ASN A 49 -17.86 5.66 -0.61
C ASN A 49 -18.56 4.46 -1.27
N ASN A 50 -19.87 4.56 -1.51
CA ASN A 50 -20.65 3.48 -2.14
C ASN A 50 -20.14 3.14 -3.55
N ALA A 51 -19.68 4.14 -4.33
CA ALA A 51 -19.11 3.87 -5.65
C ALA A 51 -17.84 3.01 -5.56
N ILE A 52 -17.03 3.22 -4.53
CA ILE A 52 -15.82 2.43 -4.28
C ILE A 52 -16.17 1.05 -3.72
N GLU A 53 -17.20 0.95 -2.88
CA GLU A 53 -17.74 -0.32 -2.38
C GLU A 53 -18.14 -1.22 -3.56
N HIS A 54 -18.94 -0.68 -4.49
CA HIS A 54 -19.35 -1.39 -5.70
C HIS A 54 -18.18 -1.71 -6.64
N LEU A 55 -17.17 -0.84 -6.74
CA LEU A 55 -15.98 -1.06 -7.55
C LEU A 55 -15.15 -2.25 -7.05
N LEU A 56 -15.01 -2.38 -5.73
CA LEU A 56 -14.11 -3.35 -5.12
C LEU A 56 -14.82 -4.62 -4.64
N GLY A 57 -16.13 -4.58 -4.41
CA GLY A 57 -16.89 -5.68 -3.83
C GLY A 57 -16.48 -6.00 -2.39
N VAL A 58 -16.08 -4.98 -1.63
CA VAL A 58 -15.66 -5.11 -0.22
C VAL A 58 -16.66 -4.37 0.68
N SER A 59 -16.60 -4.60 2.00
CA SER A 59 -17.49 -3.90 2.93
C SER A 59 -17.21 -2.39 3.01
N ASP A 60 -18.23 -1.63 3.35
CA ASP A 60 -18.16 -0.20 3.70
C ASP A 60 -16.97 0.13 4.61
N ALA A 61 -16.85 -0.57 5.75
CA ALA A 61 -15.74 -0.36 6.69
C ALA A 61 -14.34 -0.58 6.05
N THR A 62 -14.24 -1.50 5.07
CA THR A 62 -12.98 -1.74 4.35
C THR A 62 -12.68 -0.60 3.39
N VAL A 63 -13.71 -0.06 2.71
CA VAL A 63 -13.59 1.11 1.83
C VAL A 63 -13.11 2.33 2.62
N ILE A 64 -13.76 2.62 3.76
CA ILE A 64 -13.38 3.74 4.64
C ILE A 64 -11.91 3.63 5.01
N ARG A 65 -11.45 2.44 5.46
CA ARG A 65 -10.03 2.24 5.79
C ARG A 65 -9.08 2.53 4.63
N TYR A 66 -9.43 2.13 3.41
CA TYR A 66 -8.60 2.40 2.24
C TYR A 66 -8.61 3.88 1.82
N LEU A 67 -9.77 4.54 1.90
CA LEU A 67 -9.88 5.97 1.63
C LEU A 67 -9.12 6.81 2.65
N ASP A 68 -9.21 6.45 3.94
CA ASP A 68 -8.43 7.06 5.02
C ASP A 68 -6.93 6.95 4.79
N GLU A 69 -6.45 5.80 4.30
CA GLU A 69 -5.03 5.62 3.99
C GLU A 69 -4.59 6.52 2.83
N LEU A 70 -5.37 6.57 1.75
CA LEU A 70 -5.07 7.44 0.61
C LEU A 70 -5.15 8.93 0.98
N GLU A 71 -6.06 9.31 1.88
CA GLU A 71 -6.17 10.68 2.39
C GLU A 71 -4.97 11.04 3.29
N LYS A 72 -4.53 10.11 4.17
CA LYS A 72 -3.32 10.28 4.99
C LYS A 72 -2.06 10.41 4.15
N GLU A 73 -1.98 9.68 3.04
CA GLU A 73 -0.90 9.82 2.04
C GLU A 73 -1.03 11.12 1.21
N GLY A 74 -2.13 11.86 1.36
CA GLY A 74 -2.36 13.11 0.64
C GLY A 74 -2.68 12.94 -0.84
N LEU A 75 -3.10 11.74 -1.26
CA LEU A 75 -3.45 11.43 -2.65
C LEU A 75 -4.88 11.84 -3.00
N ILE A 76 -5.76 11.81 -2.01
CA ILE A 76 -7.16 12.22 -2.13
C ILE A 76 -7.54 13.10 -0.94
N LYS A 77 -8.71 13.72 -1.01
CA LYS A 77 -9.30 14.50 0.07
C LYS A 77 -10.78 14.19 0.21
N GLN A 78 -11.24 13.99 1.44
CA GLN A 78 -12.65 13.94 1.77
C GLN A 78 -13.26 15.36 1.73
N ILE A 79 -14.39 15.48 1.03
CA ILE A 79 -15.23 16.67 1.02
C ILE A 79 -16.54 16.32 1.73
N GLY A 80 -16.93 17.16 2.68
CA GLY A 80 -17.99 16.86 3.64
C GLY A 80 -17.45 16.19 4.91
N LYS A 81 -18.27 16.11 5.96
CA LYS A 81 -17.90 15.48 7.23
C LYS A 81 -18.69 14.19 7.49
N THR A 82 -19.99 14.24 7.26
CA THR A 82 -20.92 13.12 7.48
C THR A 82 -22.10 13.18 6.52
N GLY A 83 -22.74 12.04 6.27
CA GLY A 83 -23.98 11.96 5.49
C GLY A 83 -23.79 11.85 3.97
N PRO A 84 -24.87 11.99 3.20
CA PRO A 84 -24.90 11.70 1.76
C PRO A 84 -24.10 12.70 0.91
N SER A 85 -23.75 13.86 1.47
CA SER A 85 -22.92 14.87 0.81
C SER A 85 -21.42 14.58 0.90
N VAL A 86 -21.02 13.45 1.47
CA VAL A 86 -19.61 13.06 1.57
C VAL A 86 -19.14 12.42 0.27
N TYR A 87 -18.07 12.98 -0.30
CA TYR A 87 -17.38 12.45 -1.48
C TYR A 87 -15.88 12.70 -1.37
N TYR A 88 -15.12 12.10 -2.28
CA TYR A 88 -13.66 12.18 -2.32
C TYR A 88 -13.20 12.66 -3.70
N GLU A 89 -12.16 13.48 -3.70
CA GLU A 89 -11.55 14.04 -4.89
C GLU A 89 -10.03 13.82 -4.86
N VAL A 90 -9.37 13.82 -6.03
CA VAL A 90 -7.90 13.85 -6.10
C VAL A 90 -7.42 15.19 -5.55
N LYS A 91 -6.36 15.17 -4.74
CA LYS A 91 -5.72 16.38 -4.22
C LYS A 91 -4.77 17.03 -5.22
#